data_AF-A0A373JBR7-F1
#
_entry.id   AF-A0A373JBR7-F1
#
_cell.length_a   1.000
_cell.length_b   1.000
_cell.length_c   1.000
_cell.angle_alpha   90.00
_cell.angle_beta   90.00
_cell.angle_gamma   90.00
#
_symmetry.space_group_name_H-M   'P 1'
#
loop_
_entity.id
_entity.type
_entity.pdbx_description
1 polymer ?
#
loop_
_entity_poly.entity_id
_entity_poly.type
_entity_poly.pdbx_seq_one_letter_code
_entity_poly.pdbx_strand_id
1 'polypeptide(L)'
;MEININGALFNLNVFEANQAQRLVESYKYVAEEAEKAQGKSLPEQINIQCEAVKVAFDSVFGEGAGTAVCGYENDLMKCVDAYTKLCEEKDRQEQMMNEKTNRLLSMYADDQEQVIEEKVTPLLSVQE
;
A
#
# COMPACT_ATOMS: atom_id res chain seq x y z
N MET A 1 0.94 -2.06 9.87
CA MET A 1 2.18 -2.84 10.03
C MET A 1 3.34 -1.89 10.17
N GLU A 2 4.28 -2.23 11.04
CA GLU A 2 5.47 -1.42 11.23
C GLU A 2 6.40 -1.54 10.03
N ILE A 3 6.94 -0.41 9.58
CA ILE A 3 7.99 -0.32 8.56
C ILE A 3 9.11 0.60 9.06
N ASN A 4 10.36 0.22 8.81
CA ASN A 4 11.53 1.08 9.02
C ASN A 4 11.99 1.68 7.68
N ILE A 5 11.97 3.00 7.59
CA ILE A 5 12.41 3.74 6.40
C ILE A 5 13.51 4.70 6.84
N ASN A 6 14.74 4.44 6.39
CA ASN A 6 15.92 5.24 6.70
C ASN A 6 16.11 5.52 8.20
N GLY A 7 15.76 4.54 9.06
CA GLY A 7 15.88 4.65 10.51
C GLY A 7 14.63 5.19 11.22
N ALA A 8 13.66 5.75 10.50
CA ALA A 8 12.37 6.17 11.06
C ALA A 8 11.37 5.01 11.03
N LEU A 9 10.64 4.83 12.12
CA LEU A 9 9.61 3.79 12.27
C LEU A 9 8.23 4.39 12.04
N PHE A 10 7.45 3.75 11.17
CA PHE A 10 6.07 4.14 10.88
C PHE A 10 5.13 2.95 10.93
N ASN A 11 3.84 3.22 11.10
CA ASN A 11 2.79 2.24 10.92
C ASN A 11 2.08 2.49 9.58
N LEU A 12 2.36 1.64 8.58
CA LEU A 12 1.62 1.60 7.32
C LEU A 12 0.59 0.48 7.37
N ASN A 13 -0.68 0.81 7.26
CA ASN A 13 -1.79 -0.12 7.20
C ASN A 13 -2.61 0.14 5.95
N VAL A 14 -2.24 -0.48 4.83
CA VAL A 14 -2.98 -0.32 3.55
C VAL A 14 -4.37 -0.93 3.58
N PHE A 15 -4.73 -1.64 4.66
CA PHE A 15 -6.09 -2.17 4.85
C PHE A 15 -7.03 -1.15 5.50
N GLU A 16 -6.51 -0.02 5.99
CA GLU A 16 -7.33 1.09 6.47
C GLU A 16 -7.60 2.04 5.31
N ALA A 17 -8.89 2.23 5.00
CA ALA A 17 -9.32 2.92 3.79
C ALA A 17 -8.77 4.34 3.65
N ASN A 18 -8.70 5.12 4.73
CA ASN A 18 -8.20 6.49 4.65
C ASN A 18 -6.69 6.53 4.41
N GLN A 19 -5.91 5.65 5.05
CA GLN A 19 -4.47 5.57 4.85
C GLN A 19 -4.14 5.02 3.45
N ALA A 20 -4.91 4.06 2.96
CA ALA A 20 -4.83 3.59 1.58
C ALA A 20 -5.11 4.71 0.57
N GLN A 21 -6.16 5.51 0.82
CA GLN A 21 -6.48 6.67 -0.02
C GLN A 21 -5.33 7.69 -0.05
N ARG A 22 -4.80 8.08 1.12
CA ARG A 22 -3.66 9.01 1.20
C ARG A 22 -2.43 8.48 0.49
N LEU A 23 -2.16 7.17 0.58
CA LEU A 23 -1.05 6.53 -0.12
C LEU A 23 -1.21 6.60 -1.64
N VAL A 24 -2.38 6.24 -2.17
CA VAL A 24 -2.67 6.30 -3.62
C VAL A 24 -2.57 7.73 -4.14
N GLU A 25 -3.13 8.70 -3.41
CA GLU A 25 -3.04 10.12 -3.76
C GLU A 25 -1.59 10.61 -3.74
N SER A 26 -0.80 10.18 -2.76
CA SER A 26 0.62 10.53 -2.66
C SER A 26 1.42 10.00 -3.86
N TYR A 27 1.10 8.80 -4.35
CA TYR A 27 1.77 8.23 -5.53
C TYR A 27 1.47 9.00 -6.80
N LYS A 28 0.19 9.36 -6.98
CA LYS A 28 -0.22 10.21 -8.09
C LYS A 28 0.48 11.56 -8.04
N TYR A 29 0.53 12.18 -6.87
CA TYR A 29 1.19 13.47 -6.69
C TYR A 29 2.69 13.41 -7.02
N VAL A 30 3.43 12.41 -6.52
CA VAL A 30 4.86 12.25 -6.83
C VAL A 30 5.09 12.04 -8.32
N ALA A 31 4.26 11.25 -8.99
CA ALA A 31 4.35 11.03 -10.43
C ALA A 31 4.12 12.33 -11.23
N GLU A 32 3.10 13.11 -10.87
CA GLU A 32 2.80 14.41 -11.50
C GLU A 32 3.94 15.42 -11.31
N GLU A 33 4.51 15.52 -10.11
CA GLU A 33 5.64 16.42 -9.86
C GLU A 33 6.93 15.96 -10.56
N ALA A 34 7.19 14.65 -10.62
CA ALA A 34 8.31 14.10 -11.39
C ALA A 34 8.17 14.37 -12.89
N GLU A 35 6.95 14.33 -13.44
CA GLU A 35 6.68 14.72 -14.82
C GLU A 35 6.94 16.23 -15.04
N LYS A 36 6.46 17.09 -14.13
CA LYS A 36 6.72 18.54 -14.17
C LYS A 36 8.20 18.89 -14.04
N ALA A 37 8.99 18.03 -13.41
CA ALA A 37 10.44 18.21 -13.28
C ALA A 37 11.15 18.06 -14.64
N GLN A 38 10.59 17.30 -15.59
CA GLN A 38 11.23 17.04 -16.87
C GLN A 38 11.50 18.34 -17.65
N GLY A 39 12.68 18.42 -18.26
CA GLY A 39 13.12 19.59 -19.02
C GLY A 39 13.62 20.78 -18.19
N LYS A 40 13.56 20.71 -16.85
CA LYS A 40 14.17 21.70 -15.94
C LYS A 40 15.66 21.45 -15.73
N SER A 41 16.36 22.38 -15.09
CA SER A 41 17.76 22.17 -14.70
C SER A 41 17.91 21.05 -13.66
N LEU A 42 19.10 20.44 -13.56
CA LEU A 42 19.36 19.37 -12.60
C LEU A 42 19.02 19.75 -11.14
N PRO A 43 19.41 20.93 -10.61
CA PRO A 43 19.04 21.33 -9.26
C PRO A 43 17.52 21.51 -9.07
N GLU A 44 16.82 22.05 -10.07
CA GLU A 44 15.35 22.17 -10.02
C GLU A 44 14.68 20.80 -10.01
N GLN A 45 15.16 19.86 -10.84
CA GLN A 45 14.66 18.49 -10.86
C GLN A 45 14.83 17.79 -9.52
N ILE A 46 16.00 17.94 -8.90
CA ILE A 46 16.29 17.38 -7.57
C ILE A 46 15.33 17.97 -6.53
N ASN A 47 15.20 19.31 -6.50
CA ASN A 47 14.34 19.97 -5.53
C ASN A 47 12.87 19.56 -5.68
N ILE A 48 12.32 19.59 -6.89
CA ILE A 48 10.91 19.23 -7.14
C ILE A 48 10.64 17.79 -6.69
N GLN A 49 11.49 16.84 -7.07
CA GLN A 49 11.27 15.44 -6.73
C GLN A 49 11.46 15.17 -5.22
N CYS A 50 12.46 15.78 -4.57
CA CYS A 50 12.66 15.64 -3.12
C CYS A 50 11.47 16.19 -2.34
N GLU A 51 11.00 17.40 -2.67
CA GLU A 51 9.85 18.00 -2.00
C GLU A 51 8.57 17.18 -2.26
N ALA A 52 8.38 16.66 -3.47
CA ALA A 52 7.24 15.81 -3.76
C ALA A 52 7.23 14.54 -2.89
N VAL A 53 8.39 13.89 -2.73
CA VAL A 53 8.54 12.72 -1.88
C VAL A 53 8.30 13.07 -0.40
N LYS A 54 8.86 14.18 0.10
CA LYS A 54 8.64 14.61 1.49
C LYS A 54 7.14 14.84 1.78
N VAL A 55 6.44 15.54 0.87
CA VAL A 55 4.99 15.77 0.97
C VAL A 55 4.21 14.46 0.94
N ALA A 56 4.64 13.48 0.13
CA ALA A 56 4.02 12.16 0.11
C ALA A 56 4.10 11.46 1.48
N PHE A 57 5.29 11.46 2.09
CA PHE A 57 5.47 10.93 3.45
C PHE A 57 4.65 11.67 4.50
N ASP A 58 4.63 13.00 4.45
CA ASP A 58 3.86 13.82 5.38
C ASP A 58 2.35 13.57 5.26
N SER A 59 1.85 13.36 4.04
CA SER A 59 0.45 13.00 3.79
C SER A 59 0.09 11.63 4.39
N VAL A 60 0.95 10.63 4.20
CA VAL A 60 0.65 9.24 4.61
C VAL A 60 0.78 9.06 6.13
N PHE A 61 1.82 9.64 6.73
CA PHE A 61 2.23 9.37 8.11
C PHE A 61 2.10 10.56 9.07
N GLY A 62 1.77 11.75 8.56
CA GLY A 62 1.65 12.98 9.33
C GLY A 62 2.87 13.90 9.17
N GLU A 63 2.68 15.17 9.54
CA GLU A 63 3.66 16.24 9.39
C GLU A 63 5.03 15.87 9.99
N GLY A 64 6.09 16.10 9.20
CA GLY A 64 7.49 15.85 9.60
C GLY A 64 8.01 14.46 9.22
N ALA A 65 7.16 13.54 8.77
CA ALA A 65 7.57 12.22 8.30
C ALA A 65 8.52 12.30 7.09
N GLY A 66 8.25 13.20 6.15
CA GLY A 66 9.10 13.44 4.99
C GLY A 66 10.50 13.86 5.37
N THR A 67 10.61 14.82 6.30
CA THR A 67 11.90 15.25 6.84
C THR A 67 12.60 14.14 7.61
N ALA A 68 11.87 13.30 8.34
CA ALA A 68 12.45 12.19 9.10
C ALA A 68 13.16 11.16 8.19
N VAL A 69 12.61 10.86 7.01
CA VAL A 69 13.18 9.85 6.09
C VAL A 69 14.11 10.43 5.04
N CYS A 70 13.86 11.66 4.58
CA CYS A 70 14.64 12.32 3.54
C CYS A 70 15.74 13.22 4.13
N GLY A 71 15.55 13.77 5.33
CA GLY A 71 16.36 14.85 5.89
C GLY A 71 15.88 16.23 5.45
N TYR A 72 16.52 17.27 5.99
CA TYR A 72 16.21 18.66 5.67
C TYR A 72 16.70 19.05 4.26
N GLU A 73 17.92 18.67 3.92
CA GLU A 73 18.52 18.93 2.61
C GLU A 73 17.90 18.05 1.51
N ASN A 74 17.97 18.52 0.27
CA ASN A 74 17.50 17.78 -0.90
C ASN A 74 18.58 16.86 -1.46
N ASP A 75 18.61 15.64 -0.90
CA ASP A 75 19.33 14.49 -1.44
C ASP A 75 18.35 13.56 -2.15
N LEU A 76 18.35 13.60 -3.49
CA LEU A 76 17.41 12.83 -4.30
C LEU A 76 17.59 11.32 -4.11
N MET A 77 18.81 10.81 -3.93
CA MET A 77 19.02 9.37 -3.76
C MET A 77 18.43 8.90 -2.44
N LYS A 78 18.59 9.68 -1.38
CA LYS A 78 17.97 9.36 -0.08
C LYS A 78 16.44 9.41 -0.14
N CYS A 79 15.87 10.37 -0.87
CA CYS A 79 14.42 10.46 -1.09
C CYS A 79 13.90 9.25 -1.89
N VAL A 80 14.58 8.88 -2.98
CA VAL A 80 14.22 7.74 -3.82
C VAL A 80 14.33 6.42 -3.05
N ASP A 81 15.37 6.24 -2.24
CA ASP A 81 15.54 5.04 -1.39
C ASP A 81 14.40 4.93 -0.36
N ALA A 82 14.03 6.05 0.27
CA ALA A 82 12.90 6.09 1.20
C ALA A 82 11.60 5.71 0.50
N TYR A 83 11.33 6.34 -0.64
CA TYR A 83 10.11 6.14 -1.41
C TYR A 83 10.00 4.72 -1.99
N THR A 84 11.13 4.13 -2.41
CA THR A 84 11.19 2.73 -2.88
C THR A 84 10.74 1.77 -1.78
N LYS A 85 11.24 1.93 -0.55
CA LYS A 85 10.81 1.10 0.60
C LYS A 85 9.31 1.22 0.89
N LEU A 86 8.76 2.43 0.73
CA LEU A 86 7.32 2.64 0.88
C LEU A 86 6.51 1.86 -0.18
N CYS A 87 6.94 1.90 -1.43
CA CYS A 87 6.31 1.14 -2.53
C CYS A 87 6.41 -0.38 -2.32
N GLU A 88 7.59 -0.88 -1.95
CA GLU A 88 7.80 -2.30 -1.68
C GLU A 88 6.91 -2.82 -0.55
N GLU A 89 6.76 -2.04 0.53
CA GLU A 89 5.88 -2.42 1.63
C GLU A 89 4.40 -2.39 1.22
N LYS A 90 3.98 -1.39 0.44
CA LYS A 90 2.61 -1.35 -0.12
C LYS A 90 2.34 -2.63 -0.92
N ASP A 91 3.25 -3.01 -1.81
CA ASP A 91 3.08 -4.20 -2.65
C ASP A 91 3.04 -5.48 -1.79
N ARG A 92 3.89 -5.59 -0.75
CA ARG A 92 3.85 -6.69 0.22
C ARG A 92 2.51 -6.79 0.93
N GLN A 93 1.95 -5.66 1.37
CA GLN A 93 0.67 -5.66 2.06
C GLN A 93 -0.49 -5.98 1.11
N GLU A 94 -0.46 -5.51 -0.14
CA GLU A 94 -1.47 -5.88 -1.15
C GLU A 94 -1.47 -7.38 -1.46
N GLN A 95 -0.30 -8.00 -1.57
CA GLN A 95 -0.21 -9.45 -1.72
C GLN A 95 -0.89 -10.16 -0.54
N MET A 96 -0.62 -9.71 0.69
CA MET A 96 -1.28 -10.26 1.89
C MET A 96 -2.80 -10.01 1.90
N MET A 97 -3.27 -8.86 1.42
CA MET A 97 -4.71 -8.58 1.30
C MET A 97 -5.38 -9.56 0.34
N ASN A 98 -4.77 -9.80 -0.81
CA ASN A 98 -5.30 -10.69 -1.83
C ASN A 98 -5.39 -12.13 -1.30
N GLU A 99 -4.36 -12.62 -0.64
CA GLU A 99 -4.38 -13.94 0.02
C GLU A 99 -5.49 -14.07 1.05
N LYS A 100 -5.64 -13.07 1.94
CA LYS A 100 -6.66 -13.09 2.99
C LYS A 100 -8.07 -12.96 2.44
N THR A 101 -8.27 -12.14 1.42
CA THR A 101 -9.57 -11.96 0.76
C THR A 101 -9.96 -13.22 0.00
N ASN A 102 -9.02 -13.85 -0.70
CA ASN A 102 -9.26 -15.13 -1.37
C ASN A 102 -9.66 -16.23 -0.37
N ARG A 103 -8.97 -16.30 0.79
CA ARG A 103 -9.36 -17.22 1.87
C ARG A 103 -10.74 -16.91 2.44
N LEU A 104 -11.08 -15.63 2.61
CA LEU A 104 -12.41 -15.23 3.07
C LEU A 104 -13.49 -15.71 2.09
N LEU A 105 -13.24 -15.56 0.78
CA LEU A 105 -14.16 -16.03 -0.26
C LEU A 105 -14.30 -17.56 -0.28
N SER A 106 -13.20 -18.30 -0.11
CA SER A 106 -13.25 -19.77 -0.10
C SER A 106 -14.05 -20.33 1.07
N MET A 107 -14.00 -19.69 2.25
CA MET A 107 -14.80 -20.08 3.40
C MET A 107 -16.31 -20.08 3.11
N TYR A 108 -16.79 -19.15 2.26
CA TYR A 108 -18.18 -19.12 1.84
C TYR A 108 -18.51 -20.04 0.65
N ALA A 109 -17.49 -20.48 -0.10
CA ALA A 109 -17.65 -21.45 -1.18
C ALA A 109 -17.83 -22.88 -0.63
N ASP A 110 -17.05 -23.24 0.39
CA ASP A 110 -17.13 -24.54 1.07
C ASP A 110 -18.51 -24.75 1.73
N ASP A 111 -19.10 -23.69 2.29
CA ASP A 111 -20.46 -23.70 2.86
C ASP A 111 -21.55 -23.95 1.79
N GLN A 112 -21.33 -23.52 0.54
CA GLN A 112 -22.29 -23.75 -0.55
C GLN A 112 -22.23 -25.19 -1.07
N GLU A 113 -21.06 -25.82 -1.11
CA GLU A 113 -20.92 -27.24 -1.48
C GLU A 113 -21.54 -28.18 -0.44
N GLN A 114 -21.36 -27.91 0.86
CA GLN A 114 -22.00 -28.70 1.93
C GLN A 114 -23.54 -28.59 1.92
N VAL A 115 -24.08 -27.40 1.62
CA VAL A 115 -25.53 -27.19 1.49
C VAL A 115 -26.10 -27.91 0.27
N ILE A 116 -25.31 -28.14 -0.78
CA ILE A 116 -25.72 -28.93 -1.95
C ILE A 116 -25.68 -30.44 -1.63
N GLU A 117 -24.64 -30.96 -0.97
CA GLU A 117 -24.58 -32.38 -0.56
C GLU A 117 -25.69 -32.76 0.45
N GLU A 118 -25.97 -31.93 1.47
CA GLU A 118 -27.06 -32.21 2.42
C GLU A 118 -28.45 -32.21 1.75
N LYS A 119 -28.65 -31.40 0.70
CA LYS A 119 -29.95 -31.31 -0.01
C LYS A 119 -30.12 -32.37 -1.11
N VAL A 120 -29.04 -32.98 -1.58
CA VAL A 120 -29.06 -34.01 -2.66
C VAL A 120 -29.08 -35.44 -2.09
N THR A 121 -29.28 -35.62 -0.78
CA THR A 121 -29.55 -36.93 -0.17
C THR A 121 -31.06 -37.15 0.08
N PRO A 122 -31.88 -37.55 -0.91
CA PRO A 122 -33.25 -37.99 -0.65
C PRO A 122 -33.31 -39.47 -0.27
N LEU A 123 -33.89 -39.74 0.91
CA LEU A 123 -34.80 -40.87 1.19
C LEU A 123 -34.45 -42.24 0.57
N LEU A 124 -33.44 -42.93 1.10
CA LEU A 124 -33.32 -44.38 1.00
C LEU A 124 -33.45 -45.01 2.39
N SER A 125 -34.66 -44.99 2.96
CA SER A 125 -35.02 -45.87 4.08
C SER A 125 -36.54 -45.86 4.35
N VAL A 126 -37.35 -46.27 3.38
CA VAL A 126 -38.64 -46.89 3.70
C VAL A 126 -38.93 -48.00 2.69
N GLN A 127 -38.51 -49.22 3.01
CA GLN A 127 -39.14 -50.46 2.52
C GLN A 127 -39.19 -51.43 3.70
N GLU A 128 -40.34 -51.46 4.37
CA GLU A 128 -40.79 -52.60 5.20
C GLU A 128 -41.63 -53.54 4.33
#